data_AF-A0A5E5QPN1-F1
#
_entry.id   AF-A0A5E5QPN1-F1
#
_cell.length_a   1.000
_cell.length_b   1.000
_cell.length_c   1.000
_cell.angle_alpha   90.00
_cell.angle_beta   90.00
_cell.angle_gamma   90.00
#
_symmetry.space_group_name_H-M   'P 1'
#
loop_
_entity.id
_entity.type
_entity.pdbx_description
1 polymer ?
#
loop_
_entity_poly.entity_id
_entity_poly.type
_entity_poly.pdbx_seq_one_letter_code
_entity_poly.pdbx_strand_id
1 'polypeptide(L)'
;TVKLPLGNKQKFTNFAIANKAFKDSRKMDLGALAWVERSNKIMIERGEGGISFKGLTYKLIASPNTGRVWLDRNLGATKVADSSTDIPAYGDYFPFSSNNDICPADFSVPTEGELAAETTLLPDKTKVKNIATAFSSFLKLPAAGYRKSDGTTPSSSLDGVAVLLWTKTKSADGTKGRNFSVSSNTNASFKDLDRTLQLPVRCIQTQATISFKSQLYKEITSRYTGRVWLDRNLGAKQVAVSSNDTGAYGDLYQWGRGKDGHEDREKTSISTTLASSITPASGEFIKSTVTPFDWVGANVDSDGSERAR
;
A
#
# COMPACT_ATOMS: atom_id res chain seq x y z
N THR A 1 12.22 -34.35 3.29
CA THR A 1 12.91 -34.91 4.47
C THR A 1 14.37 -34.53 4.38
N VAL A 2 14.85 -33.61 5.20
CA VAL A 2 16.25 -33.15 5.18
C VAL A 2 17.10 -34.22 5.89
N LYS A 3 18.07 -34.82 5.19
CA LYS A 3 19.05 -35.74 5.79
C LYS A 3 20.29 -34.94 6.18
N LEU A 4 20.58 -34.89 7.47
CA LEU A 4 21.83 -34.33 8.00
C LEU A 4 22.96 -35.37 7.89
N PRO A 5 24.19 -34.96 7.52
CA PRO A 5 25.33 -35.87 7.44
C PRO A 5 25.91 -36.08 8.84
N LEU A 6 25.53 -37.17 9.51
CA LEU A 6 26.16 -37.60 10.74
C LEU A 6 27.20 -38.68 10.42
N GLY A 7 28.44 -38.47 10.86
CA GLY A 7 29.54 -39.42 10.68
C GLY A 7 29.37 -40.69 11.54
N ASN A 8 29.99 -41.79 11.10
CA ASN A 8 29.83 -43.14 11.65
C ASN A 8 30.20 -43.35 13.14
N LYS A 9 30.64 -42.30 13.86
CA LYS A 9 31.02 -42.35 15.28
C LYS A 9 30.03 -41.68 16.24
N GLN A 10 28.84 -41.27 15.77
CA GLN A 10 27.80 -40.64 16.62
C GLN A 10 26.52 -41.47 16.74
N LYS A 11 26.62 -42.80 16.69
CA LYS A 11 25.51 -43.70 17.06
C LYS A 11 25.39 -43.77 18.59
N PHE A 12 24.90 -42.70 19.21
CA PHE A 12 24.34 -42.76 20.55
C PHE A 12 22.82 -42.86 20.42
N THR A 13 22.32 -44.06 20.63
CA THR A 13 20.90 -44.36 20.80
C THR A 13 20.39 -43.63 22.05
N ASN A 14 19.42 -42.73 21.85
CA ASN A 14 18.63 -41.98 22.85
C ASN A 14 18.83 -40.45 22.88
N PHE A 15 18.87 -39.79 21.72
CA PHE A 15 18.40 -38.41 21.64
C PHE A 15 16.92 -38.40 21.24
N ALA A 16 16.04 -38.28 22.23
CA ALA A 16 14.71 -37.73 21.99
C ALA A 16 14.85 -36.21 22.08
N ILE A 17 14.60 -35.50 20.98
CA ILE A 17 14.37 -34.05 21.06
C ILE A 17 13.06 -33.89 21.81
N ALA A 18 13.10 -33.42 23.06
CA ALA A 18 11.89 -33.09 23.78
C ALA A 18 11.10 -32.07 22.94
N ASN A 19 9.83 -32.35 22.64
CA ASN A 19 8.92 -31.42 21.95
C ASN A 19 8.63 -30.12 22.74
N LYS A 20 9.36 -29.88 23.83
CA LYS A 20 9.35 -28.66 24.64
C LYS A 20 10.78 -28.30 25.04
N ALA A 21 11.59 -27.88 24.07
CA ALA A 21 12.68 -26.97 24.38
C ALA A 21 12.04 -25.61 24.76
N PHE A 22 12.65 -24.88 25.70
CA PHE A 22 12.26 -23.53 26.17
C PHE A 22 11.17 -23.45 27.25
N LYS A 23 11.42 -24.07 28.41
CA LYS A 23 10.86 -23.60 29.69
C LYS A 23 11.73 -22.46 30.25
N ASP A 24 11.56 -21.26 29.69
CA ASP A 24 11.69 -20.00 30.44
C ASP A 24 10.80 -18.95 29.78
N SER A 25 9.51 -18.94 30.15
CA SER A 25 8.50 -18.02 29.60
C SER A 25 8.67 -16.57 30.07
N ARG A 26 9.77 -16.24 30.76
CA ARG A 26 10.11 -14.86 31.16
C ARG A 26 11.25 -14.26 30.34
N LYS A 27 11.88 -15.03 29.45
CA LYS A 27 13.00 -14.56 28.60
C LYS A 27 12.85 -14.88 27.11
N MET A 28 11.74 -15.48 26.68
CA MET A 28 11.52 -15.79 25.26
C MET A 28 10.08 -15.49 24.85
N ASP A 29 9.90 -14.39 24.10
CA ASP A 29 8.63 -14.07 23.45
C ASP A 29 8.47 -14.99 22.23
N LEU A 30 7.76 -16.09 22.44
CA LEU A 30 7.47 -17.10 21.43
C LEU A 30 6.49 -16.60 20.35
N GLY A 31 5.96 -15.37 20.47
CA GLY A 31 5.21 -14.71 19.42
C GLY A 31 6.04 -14.44 18.16
N ALA A 32 7.36 -14.24 18.29
CA ALA A 32 8.25 -13.96 17.15
C ALA A 32 8.64 -15.21 16.34
N LEU A 33 8.63 -16.40 16.96
CA LEU A 33 9.09 -17.64 16.32
C LEU A 33 7.99 -18.43 15.62
N ALA A 34 6.72 -18.12 15.86
CA ALA A 34 5.58 -18.74 15.17
C ALA A 34 5.34 -18.17 13.74
N TRP A 35 6.06 -17.12 13.34
CA TRP A 35 5.87 -16.42 12.06
C TRP A 35 6.79 -16.92 10.93
N VAL A 36 7.73 -17.82 11.22
CA VAL A 36 8.78 -18.22 10.26
C VAL A 36 8.49 -19.56 9.56
N GLU A 37 7.27 -20.09 9.65
CA GLU A 37 6.86 -21.22 8.81
C GLU A 37 6.08 -20.79 7.54
N ARG A 38 6.89 -20.48 6.51
CA ARG A 38 6.69 -20.83 5.09
C ARG A 38 5.59 -20.09 4.31
N SER A 39 6.02 -18.99 3.69
CA SER A 39 5.59 -18.61 2.33
C SER A 39 6.80 -17.98 1.63
N ASN A 40 7.09 -18.33 0.38
CA ASN A 40 8.17 -17.75 -0.45
C ASN A 40 7.91 -16.27 -0.84
N LYS A 41 7.26 -15.51 0.04
CA LYS A 41 7.12 -14.05 0.02
C LYS A 41 7.35 -13.61 1.47
N ILE A 42 8.53 -13.03 1.74
CA ILE A 42 9.00 -12.65 3.07
C ILE A 42 7.97 -11.70 3.72
N MET A 43 7.46 -12.06 4.91
CA MET A 43 6.61 -11.19 5.73
C MET A 43 7.45 -10.14 6.47
N ILE A 44 6.84 -8.96 6.61
CA ILE A 44 7.42 -7.71 7.10
C ILE A 44 7.54 -7.77 8.62
N GLU A 45 8.76 -7.75 9.17
CA GLU A 45 8.95 -7.40 10.57
C GLU A 45 8.77 -5.88 10.71
N ARG A 46 7.64 -5.46 11.30
CA ARG A 46 7.41 -4.08 11.76
C ARG A 46 8.28 -3.82 13.00
N GLY A 47 9.59 -3.72 12.80
CA GLY A 47 10.53 -3.09 13.74
C GLY A 47 10.54 -1.59 13.51
N GLU A 48 10.59 -0.81 14.60
CA GLU A 48 10.50 0.66 14.66
C GLU A 48 10.87 1.42 13.36
N GLY A 49 9.84 1.84 12.63
CA GLY A 49 9.90 2.91 11.62
C GLY A 49 10.30 2.52 10.19
N GLY A 50 10.47 1.24 9.86
CA GLY A 50 10.90 0.83 8.52
C GLY A 50 10.40 -0.53 8.04
N ILE A 51 10.78 -0.89 6.82
CA ILE A 51 10.56 -2.23 6.24
C ILE A 51 11.89 -2.83 5.79
N SER A 52 12.04 -4.15 5.92
CA SER A 52 13.21 -4.89 5.44
C SER A 52 12.88 -5.60 4.13
N PHE A 53 13.70 -5.39 3.10
CA PHE A 53 13.55 -6.02 1.79
C PHE A 53 14.90 -6.31 1.16
N LYS A 54 15.11 -7.57 0.74
CA LYS A 54 16.36 -8.06 0.12
C LYS A 54 17.64 -7.66 0.89
N GLY A 55 17.60 -7.74 2.22
CA GLY A 55 18.76 -7.42 3.08
C GLY A 55 18.99 -5.92 3.33
N LEU A 56 18.10 -5.04 2.86
CA LEU A 56 18.15 -3.61 3.13
C LEU A 56 16.93 -3.17 3.96
N THR A 57 17.17 -2.30 4.95
CA THR A 57 16.10 -1.66 5.72
C THR A 57 15.82 -0.26 5.18
N TYR A 58 14.58 -0.04 4.76
CA TYR A 58 14.07 1.23 4.22
C TYR A 58 13.22 1.92 5.28
N LYS A 59 13.31 3.25 5.34
CA LYS A 59 12.36 4.04 6.13
C LYS A 59 11.16 4.41 5.28
N LEU A 60 10.05 4.71 5.94
CA LEU A 60 8.83 5.19 5.31
C LEU A 60 8.77 6.72 5.42
N ILE A 61 8.53 7.39 4.30
CA ILE A 61 8.34 8.85 4.23
C ILE A 61 6.94 9.16 3.70
N ALA A 62 6.23 10.06 4.38
CA ALA A 62 4.92 10.53 3.91
C ALA A 62 5.10 11.75 3.01
N SER A 63 4.38 11.78 1.90
CA SER A 63 4.31 12.96 1.04
C SER A 63 3.63 14.11 1.78
N PRO A 64 4.25 15.30 1.85
CA PRO A 64 3.59 16.49 2.38
C PRO A 64 2.46 17.00 1.46
N ASN A 65 2.37 16.50 0.21
CA ASN A 65 1.41 16.97 -0.78
C ASN A 65 0.19 16.06 -0.90
N THR A 66 0.41 14.74 -0.88
CA THR A 66 -0.66 13.74 -1.11
C THR A 66 -0.97 12.90 0.12
N GLY A 67 -0.13 12.94 1.16
CA GLY A 67 -0.20 12.06 2.32
C GLY A 67 0.24 10.62 2.04
N ARG A 68 0.58 10.27 0.80
CA ARG A 68 1.00 8.91 0.45
C ARG A 68 2.37 8.56 1.01
N VAL A 69 2.53 7.30 1.37
CA VAL A 69 3.77 6.78 1.92
C VAL A 69 4.65 6.20 0.81
N TRP A 70 5.94 6.52 0.87
CA TRP A 70 6.96 6.10 -0.07
C TRP A 70 8.15 5.50 0.68
N LEU A 71 8.96 4.69 -0.01
CA LEU A 71 10.28 4.34 0.50
C LEU A 71 11.20 5.57 0.45
N ASP A 72 11.99 5.74 1.51
CA ASP A 72 12.91 6.87 1.68
C ASP A 72 14.01 6.97 0.60
N ARG A 73 14.31 5.87 -0.10
CA ARG A 73 15.28 5.80 -1.21
C ARG A 73 14.85 4.88 -2.35
N ASN A 74 15.59 4.93 -3.46
CA ASN A 74 15.38 4.03 -4.59
C ASN A 74 15.58 2.58 -4.13
N LEU A 75 14.86 1.64 -4.74
CA LEU A 75 14.99 0.24 -4.40
C LEU A 75 16.40 -0.26 -4.74
N GLY A 76 17.04 -0.97 -3.82
CA GLY A 76 18.44 -1.40 -3.92
C GLY A 76 19.46 -0.38 -3.40
N ALA A 77 19.05 0.86 -3.13
CA ALA A 77 19.96 1.88 -2.63
C ALA A 77 20.36 1.60 -1.18
N THR A 78 21.64 1.80 -0.86
CA THR A 78 22.17 1.55 0.49
C THR A 78 21.97 2.73 1.43
N LYS A 79 21.72 3.93 0.87
CA LYS A 79 21.46 5.16 1.62
C LYS A 79 20.53 6.12 0.86
N VAL A 80 19.92 7.03 1.61
CA VAL A 80 19.21 8.17 1.03
C VAL A 80 20.24 9.11 0.39
N ALA A 81 19.88 9.74 -0.73
CA ALA A 81 20.79 10.61 -1.44
C ALA A 81 21.21 11.84 -0.60
N ASP A 82 22.53 12.08 -0.52
CA ASP A 82 23.12 13.30 0.04
C ASP A 82 23.50 14.33 -1.03
N SER A 83 23.55 13.92 -2.30
CA SER A 83 23.69 14.79 -3.47
C SER A 83 22.95 14.20 -4.67
N SER A 84 22.79 14.98 -5.74
CA SER A 84 22.17 14.46 -6.98
C SER A 84 23.03 13.40 -7.67
N THR A 85 24.31 13.26 -7.33
CA THR A 85 25.26 12.32 -7.98
C THR A 85 25.75 11.22 -7.02
N ASP A 86 25.04 11.00 -5.91
CA ASP A 86 25.40 10.04 -4.86
C ASP A 86 25.16 8.59 -5.32
N ILE A 87 26.21 7.95 -5.86
CA ILE A 87 26.15 6.61 -6.47
C ILE A 87 25.50 5.57 -5.54
N PRO A 88 25.86 5.45 -4.24
CA PRO A 88 25.18 4.54 -3.31
C PRO A 88 23.66 4.75 -3.16
N ALA A 89 23.13 5.90 -3.55
CA ALA A 89 21.71 6.24 -3.51
C ALA A 89 20.95 5.93 -4.81
N TYR A 90 21.63 5.56 -5.89
CA TYR A 90 21.02 5.32 -7.20
C TYR A 90 20.06 4.13 -7.17
N GLY A 91 20.43 3.10 -6.40
CA GLY A 91 19.70 1.85 -6.30
C GLY A 91 19.99 0.88 -7.44
N ASP A 92 19.22 -0.20 -7.47
CA ASP A 92 19.29 -1.22 -8.51
C ASP A 92 18.57 -0.74 -9.78
N TYR A 93 18.98 -1.30 -10.91
CA TYR A 93 18.37 -1.02 -12.21
C TYR A 93 17.50 -2.20 -12.61
N PHE A 94 16.24 -1.92 -12.96
CA PHE A 94 15.26 -2.93 -13.28
C PHE A 94 14.79 -2.77 -14.72
N PRO A 95 14.62 -3.86 -15.49
CA PRO A 95 13.87 -3.78 -16.74
C PRO A 95 12.43 -3.36 -16.46
N PHE A 96 11.73 -2.84 -17.48
CA PHE A 96 10.34 -2.44 -17.30
C PHE A 96 9.47 -3.64 -16.91
N SER A 97 8.64 -3.45 -15.87
CA SER A 97 7.61 -4.41 -15.48
C SER A 97 6.32 -3.67 -15.14
N SER A 98 5.20 -4.15 -15.67
CA SER A 98 3.86 -3.69 -15.27
C SER A 98 3.30 -4.46 -14.08
N ASN A 99 4.03 -5.45 -13.56
CA ASN A 99 3.61 -6.26 -12.42
C ASN A 99 4.17 -5.67 -11.12
N ASN A 100 3.53 -5.98 -9.99
CA ASN A 100 3.94 -5.45 -8.68
C ASN A 100 5.13 -6.22 -8.03
N ASP A 101 5.80 -7.11 -8.77
CA ASP A 101 6.79 -8.04 -8.19
C ASP A 101 8.16 -7.41 -7.88
N ILE A 102 8.40 -6.16 -8.30
CA ILE A 102 9.68 -5.47 -8.04
C ILE A 102 9.76 -4.99 -6.59
N CYS A 103 8.68 -4.43 -6.06
CA CYS A 103 8.65 -3.76 -4.77
C CYS A 103 8.33 -4.73 -3.61
N PRO A 104 8.60 -4.33 -2.36
CA PRO A 104 8.19 -5.08 -1.16
C PRO A 104 6.68 -5.32 -1.10
N ALA A 105 6.24 -6.27 -0.27
CA ALA A 105 4.82 -6.43 0.05
C ALA A 105 4.22 -5.11 0.56
N ASP A 106 2.98 -4.82 0.19
CA ASP A 106 2.27 -3.55 0.42
C ASP A 106 2.89 -2.32 -0.27
N PHE A 107 3.86 -2.52 -1.16
CA PHE A 107 4.43 -1.48 -2.01
C PHE A 107 4.32 -1.88 -3.49
N SER A 108 4.33 -0.89 -4.37
CA SER A 108 4.37 -1.12 -5.81
C SER A 108 5.22 -0.07 -6.51
N VAL A 109 5.62 -0.37 -7.74
CA VAL A 109 6.14 0.65 -8.65
C VAL A 109 4.99 1.65 -8.89
N PRO A 110 5.22 2.97 -8.80
CA PRO A 110 4.18 3.97 -8.97
C PRO A 110 3.67 3.95 -10.40
N THR A 111 2.40 4.28 -10.60
CA THR A 111 1.89 4.73 -11.89
C THR A 111 2.42 6.13 -12.21
N GLU A 112 2.32 6.51 -13.48
CA GLU A 112 2.57 7.88 -13.93
C GLU A 112 1.78 8.90 -13.12
N GLY A 113 0.48 8.70 -12.90
CA GLY A 113 -0.34 9.65 -12.13
C GLY A 113 0.13 9.81 -10.68
N GLU A 114 0.53 8.71 -10.03
CA GLU A 114 1.03 8.73 -8.65
C GLU A 114 2.36 9.48 -8.54
N LEU A 115 3.30 9.23 -9.45
CA LEU A 115 4.59 9.92 -9.44
C LEU A 115 4.46 11.38 -9.93
N ALA A 116 3.55 11.65 -10.87
CA ALA A 116 3.28 13.00 -11.38
C ALA A 116 2.71 13.91 -10.29
N ALA A 117 1.82 13.37 -9.43
CA ALA A 117 1.27 14.10 -8.27
C ALA A 117 2.36 14.56 -7.29
N GLU A 118 3.50 13.86 -7.23
CA GLU A 118 4.64 14.21 -6.37
C GLU A 118 5.75 14.99 -7.09
N THR A 119 5.62 15.21 -8.41
CA THR A 119 6.69 15.80 -9.22
C THR A 119 6.18 16.92 -10.12
N THR A 120 5.56 16.59 -11.24
CA THR A 120 5.23 17.53 -12.32
C THR A 120 3.91 18.27 -12.12
N LEU A 121 2.95 17.71 -11.36
CA LEU A 121 1.63 18.29 -11.12
C LEU A 121 1.56 19.17 -9.86
N LEU A 122 2.68 19.33 -9.15
CA LEU A 122 2.76 20.21 -7.99
C LEU A 122 2.70 21.69 -8.39
N PRO A 123 2.37 22.60 -7.45
CA PRO A 123 2.49 24.04 -7.65
C PRO A 123 3.91 24.47 -8.10
N ASP A 124 4.00 25.54 -8.88
CA ASP A 124 5.27 25.99 -9.49
C ASP A 124 6.44 26.19 -8.52
N LYS A 125 6.15 26.53 -7.26
CA LYS A 125 7.17 26.74 -6.22
C LYS A 125 7.79 25.42 -5.72
N THR A 126 7.07 24.32 -5.79
CA THR A 126 7.47 23.01 -5.23
C THR A 126 7.62 21.92 -6.28
N LYS A 127 7.16 22.16 -7.52
CA LYS A 127 7.26 21.18 -8.60
C LYS A 127 8.70 20.89 -9.00
N VAL A 128 8.95 19.65 -9.37
CA VAL A 128 10.23 19.22 -9.92
C VAL A 128 10.36 19.78 -11.33
N LYS A 129 11.43 20.53 -11.61
CA LYS A 129 11.70 21.15 -12.92
C LYS A 129 13.02 20.67 -13.52
N ASN A 130 14.02 20.49 -12.67
CA ASN A 130 15.40 20.18 -13.02
C ASN A 130 15.99 19.22 -11.97
N ILE A 131 17.24 18.79 -12.17
CA ILE A 131 17.91 17.83 -11.27
C ILE A 131 18.01 18.38 -9.84
N ALA A 132 18.30 19.68 -9.67
CA ALA A 132 18.43 20.30 -8.36
C ALA A 132 17.10 20.23 -7.58
N THR A 133 15.99 20.56 -8.22
CA THR A 133 14.65 20.47 -7.62
C THR A 133 14.17 19.03 -7.41
N ALA A 134 14.62 18.08 -8.24
CA ALA A 134 14.36 16.65 -8.03
C ALA A 134 15.07 16.15 -6.76
N PHE A 135 16.33 16.55 -6.57
CA PHE A 135 17.11 16.22 -5.39
C PHE A 135 16.60 16.92 -4.12
N SER A 136 16.20 18.18 -4.20
CA SER A 136 15.65 18.92 -3.05
C SER A 136 14.20 18.56 -2.71
N SER A 137 13.53 17.74 -3.52
CA SER A 137 12.17 17.25 -3.24
C SER A 137 12.16 16.31 -2.04
N PHE A 138 10.98 16.05 -1.46
CA PHE A 138 10.86 15.11 -0.34
C PHE A 138 11.30 13.68 -0.69
N LEU A 139 11.26 13.29 -1.98
CA LEU A 139 11.71 11.98 -2.47
C LEU A 139 13.24 11.88 -2.64
N LYS A 140 13.95 13.01 -2.59
CA LYS A 140 15.41 13.11 -2.79
C LYS A 140 15.91 12.28 -3.99
N LEU A 141 15.40 12.60 -5.18
CA LEU A 141 15.65 11.79 -6.38
C LEU A 141 17.05 12.05 -6.94
N PRO A 142 17.96 11.05 -6.97
CA PRO A 142 19.28 11.21 -7.54
C PRO A 142 19.27 11.04 -9.07
N ALA A 143 20.24 11.64 -9.74
CA ALA A 143 20.46 11.54 -11.18
C ALA A 143 21.11 10.19 -11.56
N ALA A 144 20.37 9.10 -11.32
CA ALA A 144 20.86 7.74 -11.45
C ALA A 144 20.93 7.21 -12.89
N GLY A 145 20.43 7.95 -13.89
CA GLY A 145 20.49 7.52 -15.28
C GLY A 145 19.80 6.19 -15.57
N TYR A 146 20.33 5.44 -16.53
CA TYR A 146 19.84 4.12 -16.93
C TYR A 146 20.99 3.19 -17.32
N ARG A 147 20.75 1.87 -17.31
CA ARG A 147 21.64 0.87 -17.89
C ARG A 147 21.03 0.28 -19.17
N LYS A 148 21.88 -0.18 -20.08
CA LYS A 148 21.46 -0.93 -21.26
C LYS A 148 20.85 -2.28 -20.85
N SER A 149 20.24 -2.96 -21.82
CA SER A 149 19.65 -4.29 -21.62
C SER A 149 20.63 -5.33 -21.09
N ASP A 150 21.92 -5.22 -21.46
CA ASP A 150 23.01 -6.06 -20.97
C ASP A 150 23.55 -5.65 -19.59
N GLY A 151 22.95 -4.63 -18.94
CA GLY A 151 23.36 -4.10 -17.65
C GLY A 151 24.54 -3.12 -17.70
N THR A 152 25.13 -2.88 -18.87
CA THR A 152 26.27 -1.98 -19.02
C THR A 152 25.85 -0.52 -18.99
N THR A 153 26.77 0.33 -18.55
CA THR A 153 26.63 1.79 -18.64
C THR A 153 26.67 2.23 -20.10
N PRO A 154 25.74 3.09 -20.56
CA PRO A 154 25.88 3.73 -21.87
C PRO A 154 27.19 4.52 -21.95
N SER A 155 27.83 4.55 -23.13
CA SER A 155 29.06 5.32 -23.37
C SER A 155 28.87 6.82 -23.14
N SER A 156 27.65 7.33 -23.35
CA SER A 156 27.18 8.62 -22.85
C SER A 156 26.59 8.45 -21.44
N SER A 157 27.42 8.13 -20.45
CA SER A 157 26.98 7.87 -19.08
C SER A 157 26.07 9.00 -18.60
N LEU A 158 24.79 8.69 -18.37
CA LEU A 158 23.84 9.63 -17.79
C LEU A 158 23.89 9.59 -16.24
N ASP A 159 24.80 8.82 -15.65
CA ASP A 159 25.07 8.82 -14.22
C ASP A 159 25.50 10.24 -13.82
N GLY A 160 24.71 10.88 -12.98
CA GLY A 160 24.86 12.28 -12.59
C GLY A 160 24.30 13.32 -13.58
N VAL A 161 23.72 12.88 -14.70
CA VAL A 161 23.25 13.76 -15.80
C VAL A 161 21.73 13.72 -15.99
N ALA A 162 21.06 12.64 -15.60
CA ALA A 162 19.60 12.53 -15.68
C ALA A 162 19.00 11.76 -14.51
N VAL A 163 17.89 12.26 -13.99
CA VAL A 163 17.01 11.49 -13.09
C VAL A 163 16.01 10.76 -13.96
N LEU A 164 16.09 9.43 -13.96
CA LEU A 164 15.16 8.55 -14.64
C LEU A 164 14.55 7.58 -13.62
N LEU A 165 13.23 7.40 -13.66
CA LEU A 165 12.54 6.42 -12.82
C LEU A 165 11.49 5.68 -13.63
N TRP A 166 11.44 4.36 -13.48
CA TRP A 166 10.33 3.60 -14.01
C TRP A 166 9.02 3.90 -13.28
N THR A 167 7.95 3.98 -14.06
CA THR A 167 6.58 3.78 -13.57
C THR A 167 6.09 2.41 -14.04
N LYS A 168 5.03 1.86 -13.44
CA LYS A 168 4.34 0.67 -13.98
C LYS A 168 3.40 0.99 -15.14
N THR A 169 3.24 2.27 -15.49
CA THR A 169 2.35 2.69 -16.59
C THR A 169 2.99 2.33 -17.94
N LYS A 170 2.16 1.81 -18.85
CA LYS A 170 2.56 1.53 -20.24
C LYS A 170 2.34 2.77 -21.10
N SER A 171 3.09 2.90 -22.20
CA SER A 171 2.79 3.89 -23.24
C SER A 171 1.37 3.69 -23.80
N ALA A 172 0.81 4.73 -24.42
CA ALA A 172 -0.56 4.68 -24.95
C ALA A 172 -0.78 3.57 -25.98
N ASP A 173 0.26 3.28 -26.79
CA ASP A 173 0.27 2.20 -27.77
C ASP A 173 0.60 0.81 -27.17
N GLY A 174 0.92 0.75 -25.87
CA GLY A 174 1.25 -0.48 -25.16
C GLY A 174 2.59 -1.11 -25.56
N THR A 175 3.45 -0.45 -26.35
CA THR A 175 4.73 -1.01 -26.82
C THR A 175 5.92 -0.68 -25.92
N LYS A 176 5.88 0.48 -25.24
CA LYS A 176 6.96 1.03 -24.41
C LYS A 176 6.56 1.15 -22.94
N GLY A 177 7.55 1.41 -22.08
CA GLY A 177 7.33 1.77 -20.68
C GLY A 177 7.24 3.28 -20.50
N ARG A 178 6.50 3.76 -19.51
CA ARG A 178 6.49 5.17 -19.11
C ARG A 178 7.50 5.41 -18.00
N ASN A 179 8.36 6.41 -18.20
CA ASN A 179 9.34 6.83 -17.20
C ASN A 179 9.19 8.31 -16.86
N PHE A 180 9.50 8.66 -15.63
CA PHE A 180 9.77 10.05 -15.26
C PHE A 180 11.19 10.41 -15.69
N SER A 181 11.35 11.56 -16.33
CA SER A 181 12.62 12.01 -16.89
C SER A 181 12.87 13.50 -16.62
N VAL A 182 14.03 13.81 -16.06
CA VAL A 182 14.58 15.17 -16.02
C VAL A 182 16.09 15.11 -16.23
N SER A 183 16.64 16.04 -17.01
CA SER A 183 18.07 16.10 -17.32
C SER A 183 18.58 17.54 -17.22
N SER A 184 19.88 17.74 -17.41
CA SER A 184 20.49 19.07 -17.48
C SER A 184 19.88 19.96 -18.56
N ASN A 185 19.36 19.38 -19.64
CA ASN A 185 18.88 20.11 -20.83
C ASN A 185 17.36 20.03 -21.03
N THR A 186 16.63 19.28 -20.19
CA THR A 186 15.19 19.07 -20.38
C THR A 186 14.44 19.15 -19.06
N ASN A 187 13.33 19.89 -19.08
CA ASN A 187 12.40 19.95 -17.97
C ASN A 187 11.84 18.56 -17.61
N ALA A 188 11.45 18.43 -16.35
CA ALA A 188 10.77 17.24 -15.83
C ALA A 188 9.52 16.90 -16.65
N SER A 189 9.44 15.66 -17.13
CA SER A 189 8.34 15.16 -17.96
C SER A 189 8.26 13.64 -17.89
N PHE A 190 7.13 13.09 -18.33
CA PHE A 190 6.97 11.65 -18.54
C PHE A 190 7.18 11.31 -20.01
N LYS A 191 7.99 10.29 -20.28
CA LYS A 191 8.38 9.89 -21.63
C LYS A 191 8.19 8.40 -21.84
N ASP A 192 7.95 8.02 -23.09
CA ASP A 192 7.98 6.63 -23.51
C ASP A 192 9.42 6.18 -23.70
N LEU A 193 9.78 5.02 -23.17
CA LEU A 193 11.12 4.49 -23.26
C LEU A 193 11.10 2.98 -23.52
N ASP A 194 12.13 2.49 -24.22
CA ASP A 194 12.29 1.08 -24.52
C ASP A 194 12.32 0.24 -23.23
N ARG A 195 11.52 -0.82 -23.20
CA ARG A 195 11.32 -1.70 -22.04
C ARG A 195 12.56 -2.53 -21.69
N THR A 196 13.47 -2.68 -22.65
CA THR A 196 14.73 -3.40 -22.48
C THR A 196 15.75 -2.59 -21.69
N LEU A 197 15.58 -1.27 -21.56
CA LEU A 197 16.42 -0.45 -20.71
C LEU A 197 16.12 -0.71 -19.23
N GLN A 198 17.15 -0.59 -18.42
CA GLN A 198 17.05 -0.80 -16.98
C GLN A 198 17.14 0.54 -16.26
N LEU A 199 16.11 0.90 -15.51
CA LEU A 199 16.03 2.17 -14.77
C LEU A 199 15.83 1.88 -13.27
N PRO A 200 16.21 2.83 -12.40
CA PRO A 200 15.86 2.76 -10.99
C PRO A 200 14.34 2.82 -10.76
N VAL A 201 13.93 2.28 -9.62
CA VAL A 201 12.54 2.26 -9.15
C VAL A 201 12.45 2.92 -7.79
N ARG A 202 11.47 3.79 -7.62
CA ARG A 202 11.05 4.31 -6.31
C ARG A 202 9.71 3.67 -5.96
N CYS A 203 9.63 2.94 -4.85
CA CYS A 203 8.39 2.25 -4.47
C CYS A 203 7.46 3.15 -3.63
N ILE A 204 6.16 3.06 -3.93
CA ILE A 204 5.08 3.73 -3.21
C ILE A 204 4.24 2.69 -2.47
N GLN A 205 3.78 3.00 -1.26
CA GLN A 205 2.87 2.12 -0.54
C GLN A 205 1.60 1.98 -1.38
N THR A 206 1.19 0.74 -1.62
CA THR A 206 -0.13 0.47 -2.18
C THR A 206 -1.16 1.03 -1.20
N GLN A 207 -2.18 1.74 -1.68
CA GLN A 207 -3.22 2.37 -0.85
C GLN A 207 -3.52 1.52 0.38
N ALA A 208 -3.41 2.15 1.56
CA ALA A 208 -3.62 1.48 2.83
C ALA A 208 -4.94 0.72 2.78
N THR A 209 -4.89 -0.55 3.15
CA THR A 209 -6.11 -1.33 3.28
C THR A 209 -6.68 -1.08 4.67
N ILE A 210 -7.90 -0.55 4.72
CA ILE A 210 -8.65 -0.42 5.97
C ILE A 210 -9.32 -1.77 6.23
N SER A 211 -9.09 -2.34 7.40
CA SER A 211 -9.86 -3.51 7.86
C SER A 211 -11.05 -3.05 8.69
N PHE A 212 -12.25 -3.41 8.25
CA PHE A 212 -13.48 -3.21 9.02
C PHE A 212 -14.25 -4.52 9.09
N LYS A 213 -14.45 -5.04 10.31
CA LYS A 213 -15.21 -6.28 10.59
C LYS A 213 -14.81 -7.45 9.66
N SER A 214 -13.49 -7.67 9.54
CA SER A 214 -12.87 -8.73 8.73
C SER A 214 -12.97 -8.56 7.20
N GLN A 215 -13.35 -7.38 6.72
CA GLN A 215 -13.32 -7.02 5.30
C GLN A 215 -12.28 -5.93 5.04
N LEU A 216 -11.57 -6.05 3.92
CA LEU A 216 -10.54 -5.10 3.50
C LEU A 216 -11.11 -4.12 2.48
N TYR A 217 -10.88 -2.84 2.73
CA TYR A 217 -11.24 -1.72 1.86
C TYR A 217 -9.98 -0.99 1.46
N LYS A 218 -10.01 -0.28 0.33
CA LYS A 218 -8.93 0.64 -0.04
C LYS A 218 -9.39 2.07 0.19
N GLU A 219 -8.45 2.96 0.43
CA GLU A 219 -8.70 4.40 0.50
C GLU A 219 -8.69 5.04 -0.89
N ILE A 220 -9.69 5.87 -1.19
CA ILE A 220 -9.74 6.73 -2.38
C ILE A 220 -9.80 8.20 -1.94
N THR A 221 -8.95 9.05 -2.53
CA THR A 221 -8.93 10.49 -2.22
C THR A 221 -9.71 11.26 -3.29
N SER A 222 -10.69 12.05 -2.87
CA SER A 222 -11.40 12.96 -3.76
C SER A 222 -10.47 14.06 -4.26
N ARG A 223 -10.25 14.13 -5.58
CA ARG A 223 -9.49 15.23 -6.21
C ARG A 223 -10.13 16.62 -6.04
N TYR A 224 -11.42 16.67 -5.68
CA TYR A 224 -12.17 17.92 -5.55
C TYR A 224 -12.20 18.44 -4.12
N THR A 225 -12.29 17.53 -3.14
CA THR A 225 -12.47 17.91 -1.72
C THR A 225 -11.26 17.54 -0.84
N GLY A 226 -10.31 16.75 -1.35
CA GLY A 226 -9.17 16.23 -0.57
C GLY A 226 -9.55 15.19 0.48
N ARG A 227 -10.86 14.88 0.65
CA ARG A 227 -11.33 13.90 1.63
C ARG A 227 -11.05 12.47 1.16
N VAL A 228 -10.75 11.61 2.12
CA VAL A 228 -10.52 10.17 1.91
C VAL A 228 -11.83 9.41 2.13
N TRP A 229 -12.12 8.48 1.23
CA TRP A 229 -13.29 7.60 1.24
C TRP A 229 -12.86 6.14 1.10
N LEU A 230 -13.75 5.21 1.40
CA LEU A 230 -13.55 3.81 1.03
C LEU A 230 -13.78 3.62 -0.47
N ASP A 231 -13.11 2.63 -1.06
CA ASP A 231 -13.19 2.30 -2.48
C ASP A 231 -14.54 1.69 -2.92
N ARG A 232 -15.43 1.40 -1.97
CA ARG A 232 -16.77 0.81 -2.17
C ARG A 232 -17.65 1.00 -0.92
N ASN A 233 -18.93 0.65 -1.03
CA ASN A 233 -19.88 0.65 0.10
C ASN A 233 -19.45 -0.33 1.22
N LEU A 234 -19.77 -0.01 2.47
CA LEU A 234 -19.57 -0.95 3.59
C LEU A 234 -20.35 -2.25 3.37
N GLY A 235 -19.68 -3.39 3.55
CA GLY A 235 -20.20 -4.74 3.30
C GLY A 235 -20.05 -5.23 1.85
N ALA A 236 -19.67 -4.35 0.92
CA ALA A 236 -19.58 -4.72 -0.50
C ALA A 236 -18.40 -5.66 -0.79
N LYS A 237 -18.64 -6.74 -1.52
CA LYS A 237 -17.63 -7.74 -1.90
C LYS A 237 -16.65 -7.19 -2.94
N GLN A 238 -17.10 -6.27 -3.80
CA GLN A 238 -16.29 -5.67 -4.87
C GLN A 238 -16.61 -4.20 -5.14
N VAL A 239 -15.71 -3.51 -5.85
CA VAL A 239 -15.99 -2.18 -6.43
C VAL A 239 -16.96 -2.38 -7.58
N ALA A 240 -17.97 -1.52 -7.69
CA ALA A 240 -19.00 -1.62 -8.72
C ALA A 240 -18.38 -1.60 -10.13
N VAL A 241 -18.68 -2.64 -10.92
CA VAL A 241 -18.30 -2.70 -12.34
C VAL A 241 -19.45 -2.34 -13.29
N SER A 242 -20.68 -2.27 -12.77
CA SER A 242 -21.89 -1.82 -13.48
C SER A 242 -22.89 -1.22 -12.50
N SER A 243 -23.93 -0.56 -13.00
CA SER A 243 -25.00 0.01 -12.17
C SER A 243 -25.84 -1.04 -11.43
N ASN A 244 -25.78 -2.30 -11.86
CA ASN A 244 -26.54 -3.42 -11.30
C ASN A 244 -25.66 -4.51 -10.66
N ASP A 245 -24.41 -4.19 -10.31
CA ASP A 245 -23.48 -5.11 -9.66
C ASP A 245 -23.90 -5.40 -8.22
N THR A 246 -24.58 -6.53 -8.01
CA THR A 246 -25.05 -6.97 -6.70
C THR A 246 -23.92 -7.19 -5.70
N GLY A 247 -22.71 -7.54 -6.17
CA GLY A 247 -21.52 -7.68 -5.36
C GLY A 247 -21.00 -6.35 -4.79
N ALA A 248 -21.45 -5.22 -5.34
CA ALA A 248 -21.03 -3.87 -4.94
C ALA A 248 -22.04 -3.13 -4.07
N TYR A 249 -23.24 -3.68 -3.85
CA TYR A 249 -24.32 -2.97 -3.14
C TYR A 249 -23.98 -2.63 -1.69
N GLY A 250 -23.30 -3.54 -0.99
CA GLY A 250 -23.02 -3.42 0.44
C GLY A 250 -24.22 -3.73 1.33
N ASP A 251 -24.06 -3.44 2.61
CA ASP A 251 -25.03 -3.69 3.68
C ASP A 251 -26.09 -2.56 3.77
N LEU A 252 -27.19 -2.80 4.50
CA LEU A 252 -28.34 -1.89 4.66
C LEU A 252 -28.43 -1.32 6.08
N TYR A 253 -27.71 -0.23 6.34
CA TYR A 253 -27.67 0.37 7.67
C TYR A 253 -28.92 1.19 8.00
N GLN A 254 -29.36 1.10 9.24
CA GLN A 254 -30.23 2.10 9.87
C GLN A 254 -29.39 3.27 10.36
N TRP A 255 -29.82 4.50 10.07
CA TRP A 255 -29.03 5.69 10.37
C TRP A 255 -28.64 5.76 11.86
N GLY A 256 -27.35 5.99 12.12
CA GLY A 256 -26.76 6.07 13.46
C GLY A 256 -26.65 4.75 14.23
N ARG A 257 -27.03 3.61 13.63
CA ARG A 257 -26.97 2.30 14.27
C ARG A 257 -25.69 1.56 13.91
N GLY A 258 -24.99 1.06 14.92
CA GLY A 258 -23.82 0.21 14.71
C GLY A 258 -24.15 -1.15 14.08
N LYS A 259 -23.13 -1.80 13.50
CA LYS A 259 -23.23 -3.14 12.90
C LYS A 259 -23.54 -4.19 13.98
N ASP A 260 -24.77 -4.68 14.02
CA ASP A 260 -25.28 -5.67 14.99
C ASP A 260 -26.06 -6.83 14.33
N GLY A 261 -26.03 -6.89 13.00
CA GLY A 261 -26.67 -7.92 12.18
C GLY A 261 -27.98 -7.47 11.54
N HIS A 262 -28.49 -6.27 11.85
CA HIS A 262 -29.65 -5.70 11.16
C HIS A 262 -29.34 -5.34 9.70
N GLU A 263 -28.08 -5.01 9.41
CA GLU A 263 -27.63 -4.49 8.13
C GLU A 263 -27.45 -5.56 7.04
N ASP A 264 -27.50 -6.84 7.42
CA ASP A 264 -27.32 -7.94 6.49
C ASP A 264 -28.47 -7.97 5.47
N ARG A 265 -28.12 -7.70 4.21
CA ARG A 265 -29.07 -7.65 3.08
C ARG A 265 -29.78 -8.99 2.84
N GLU A 266 -29.14 -10.11 3.18
CA GLU A 266 -29.69 -11.45 2.97
C GLU A 266 -30.57 -11.90 4.15
N LYS A 267 -30.51 -11.19 5.28
CA LYS A 267 -31.29 -11.51 6.47
C LYS A 267 -32.66 -10.84 6.39
N THR A 268 -33.71 -11.63 6.60
CA THR A 268 -35.10 -11.19 6.40
C THR A 268 -35.85 -10.82 7.68
N SER A 269 -35.20 -10.88 8.85
CA SER A 269 -35.83 -10.57 10.14
C SER A 269 -36.10 -9.08 10.27
N ILE A 270 -37.36 -8.70 10.13
CA ILE A 270 -37.85 -7.33 10.22
C ILE A 270 -38.77 -7.20 11.44
N SER A 271 -38.56 -6.14 12.21
CA SER A 271 -39.47 -5.73 13.28
C SER A 271 -40.19 -4.45 12.89
N THR A 272 -41.49 -4.38 13.20
CA THR A 272 -42.27 -3.13 13.14
C THR A 272 -42.39 -2.44 14.50
N THR A 273 -41.82 -3.04 15.55
CA THR A 273 -41.74 -2.44 16.89
C THR A 273 -40.51 -1.53 16.94
N LEU A 274 -40.74 -0.25 17.23
CA LEU A 274 -39.67 0.74 17.33
C LEU A 274 -38.72 0.42 18.50
N ALA A 275 -37.44 0.70 18.32
CA ALA A 275 -36.45 0.48 19.36
C ALA A 275 -36.61 1.47 20.53
N SER A 276 -36.46 0.98 21.75
CA SER A 276 -36.42 1.81 22.96
C SER A 276 -35.03 2.40 23.27
N SER A 277 -34.03 2.15 22.42
CA SER A 277 -32.64 2.63 22.56
C SER A 277 -31.93 2.71 21.21
N ILE A 278 -30.89 3.53 21.11
CA ILE A 278 -30.04 3.62 19.89
C ILE A 278 -29.10 2.41 19.69
N THR A 279 -29.04 1.49 20.65
CA THR A 279 -28.26 0.24 20.60
C THR A 279 -29.14 -0.97 20.96
N PRO A 280 -30.12 -1.33 20.12
CA PRO A 280 -31.05 -2.42 20.42
C PRO A 280 -30.33 -3.75 20.58
N ALA A 281 -30.84 -4.62 21.45
CA ALA A 281 -30.27 -5.96 21.64
C ALA A 281 -30.58 -6.91 20.47
N SER A 282 -31.58 -6.62 19.64
CA SER A 282 -31.97 -7.46 18.49
C SER A 282 -31.28 -7.02 17.21
N GLY A 283 -30.64 -7.93 16.48
CA GLY A 283 -30.11 -7.66 15.13
C GLY A 283 -31.18 -7.72 14.04
N GLU A 284 -32.40 -7.25 14.31
CA GLU A 284 -33.49 -7.16 13.34
C GLU A 284 -33.50 -5.79 12.67
N PHE A 285 -33.88 -5.75 11.39
CA PHE A 285 -34.09 -4.48 10.70
C PHE A 285 -35.43 -3.88 11.16
N ILE A 286 -35.39 -2.65 11.69
CA ILE A 286 -36.61 -2.02 12.23
C ILE A 286 -37.25 -1.15 11.15
N LYS A 287 -38.44 -1.55 10.72
CA LYS A 287 -39.23 -0.84 9.72
C LYS A 287 -40.35 -0.06 10.41
N SER A 288 -40.17 1.26 10.47
CA SER A 288 -41.20 2.18 10.94
C SER A 288 -42.32 2.34 9.92
N THR A 289 -43.57 2.31 10.38
CA THR A 289 -44.76 2.58 9.56
C THR A 289 -45.44 3.89 9.93
N VAL A 290 -44.85 4.66 10.85
CA VAL A 290 -45.40 5.91 11.39
C VAL A 290 -44.45 7.06 11.11
N THR A 291 -44.97 8.19 10.61
CA THR A 291 -44.21 9.43 10.42
C THR A 291 -43.54 9.84 11.74
N PRO A 292 -42.23 10.19 11.77
CA PRO A 292 -41.34 10.54 10.63
C PRO A 292 -40.57 9.36 9.99
N PHE A 293 -41.01 8.12 10.20
CA PHE A 293 -40.35 6.88 9.76
C PHE A 293 -39.00 6.61 10.43
N ASP A 294 -38.84 7.08 11.67
CA ASP A 294 -37.69 6.77 12.49
C ASP A 294 -37.80 5.35 13.08
N TRP A 295 -36.66 4.67 13.16
CA TRP A 295 -36.54 3.31 13.68
C TRP A 295 -36.45 3.26 15.22
N VAL A 296 -36.17 4.38 15.88
CA VAL A 296 -36.28 4.51 17.33
C VAL A 296 -37.66 5.05 17.73
N GLY A 297 -38.09 4.70 18.94
CA GLY A 297 -39.33 5.19 19.53
C GLY A 297 -39.28 6.67 19.89
N ALA A 298 -40.46 7.25 20.13
CA ALA A 298 -40.58 8.61 20.62
C ALA A 298 -39.80 8.80 21.93
N ASN A 299 -39.13 9.95 22.06
CA ASN A 299 -38.32 10.34 23.24
C ASN A 299 -37.03 9.53 23.44
N VAL A 300 -36.62 8.67 22.50
CA VAL A 300 -35.34 7.94 22.58
C VAL A 300 -34.19 8.82 22.08
N ASP A 301 -34.31 9.33 20.86
CA ASP A 301 -33.33 10.21 20.21
C ASP A 301 -34.03 10.98 19.09
N SER A 302 -35.13 11.66 19.46
CA SER A 302 -36.06 12.28 18.51
C SER A 302 -35.41 13.37 17.64
N ASP A 303 -34.32 13.99 18.12
CA ASP A 303 -33.56 14.99 17.38
C ASP A 303 -32.34 14.40 16.64
N GLY A 304 -32.05 13.11 16.85
CA GLY A 304 -30.92 12.40 16.25
C GLY A 304 -29.56 12.78 16.84
N SER A 305 -29.49 13.57 17.90
CA SER A 305 -28.24 14.15 18.40
C SER A 305 -27.28 13.09 18.93
N GLU A 306 -27.78 11.97 19.46
CA GLU A 306 -26.94 10.87 19.93
C GLU A 306 -26.44 9.99 18.77
N ARG A 307 -27.28 9.77 17.76
CA ARG A 307 -26.94 8.99 16.55
C ARG A 307 -26.04 9.73 15.55
N ALA A 308 -25.93 11.04 15.66
CA ALA A 308 -25.10 11.88 14.79
C ALA A 308 -23.64 12.02 15.26
N ARG A 309 -23.29 11.51 16.45
CA ARG A 309 -21.96 11.64 17.05
C ARG A 309 -20.94 10.63 16.53
#